data_AF-A0AA39WVZ5-F1
#
_entry.id   AF-A0AA39WVZ5-F1
#
_cell.length_a   1.000
_cell.length_b   1.000
_cell.length_c   1.000
_cell.angle_alpha   90.00
_cell.angle_beta   90.00
_cell.angle_gamma   90.00
#
_symmetry.space_group_name_H-M   'P 1'
#
loop_
_entity.id
_entity.type
_entity.pdbx_description
1 polymer ?
#
loop_
_entity_poly.entity_id
_entity_poly.type
_entity_poly.pdbx_seq_one_letter_code
_entity_poly.pdbx_strand_id
1 'polypeptide(L)' 'DCDEDVIQSEECSEVISPIACYNQFRWNTQTLSCIKGTDAEKKAKFCKCAKCIGTPMVTWVTRNNYC' A
#
# COMPACT_ATOMS: atom_id res chain seq x y z
N ASP A 1 -10.67 4.51 11.57
CA ASP A 1 -10.83 3.20 10.95
C ASP A 1 -10.72 3.27 9.45
N CYS A 2 -10.34 2.15 8.83
CA CYS A 2 -10.56 1.94 7.41
C CYS A 2 -11.99 1.40 7.23
N ASP A 3 -12.78 2.06 6.39
CA ASP A 3 -14.14 1.63 6.08
C ASP A 3 -14.14 0.29 5.35
N GLU A 4 -15.10 -0.59 5.67
CA GLU A 4 -15.22 -1.91 5.02
C GLU A 4 -15.32 -1.78 3.49
N ASP A 5 -16.01 -0.76 2.99
CA ASP A 5 -16.12 -0.46 1.55
C ASP A 5 -14.76 -0.17 0.90
N VAL A 6 -13.86 0.47 1.65
CA VAL A 6 -12.50 0.77 1.18
C VAL A 6 -11.66 -0.51 1.19
N ILE A 7 -11.74 -1.34 2.24
CA ILE A 7 -11.04 -2.64 2.32
C ILE A 7 -11.45 -3.58 1.19
N GLN A 8 -12.74 -3.63 0.88
CA GLN A 8 -13.28 -4.52 -0.15
C GLN A 8 -13.04 -4.03 -1.58
N SER A 9 -12.60 -2.78 -1.75
CA SER A 9 -12.22 -2.27 -3.07
C SER A 9 -11.03 -3.05 -3.64
N GLU A 10 -11.07 -3.33 -4.94
CA GLU A 10 -10.00 -4.04 -5.66
C GLU A 10 -8.65 -3.30 -5.51
N GLU A 11 -8.68 -1.97 -5.41
CA GLU A 11 -7.49 -1.16 -5.19
C GLU A 11 -6.85 -1.41 -3.82
N CYS A 12 -7.63 -1.52 -2.74
CA CYS A 12 -7.06 -1.79 -1.42
C CYS A 12 -6.77 -3.26 -1.18
N SER A 13 -7.48 -4.20 -1.79
CA SER A 13 -7.08 -5.60 -1.75
C SER A 13 -5.72 -5.81 -2.44
N GLU A 14 -5.48 -5.13 -3.56
CA GLU A 14 -4.18 -5.09 -4.24
C GLU A 14 -3.08 -4.40 -3.43
N VAL A 15 -3.41 -3.52 -2.48
CA VAL A 15 -2.43 -2.84 -1.59
C VAL A 15 -2.24 -3.60 -0.27
N ILE A 16 -3.25 -4.33 0.23
CA ILE A 16 -3.17 -5.20 1.41
C ILE A 16 -2.40 -6.49 1.11
N SER A 17 -2.60 -7.10 -0.07
CA SER A 17 -1.83 -8.27 -0.51
C SER A 17 -0.30 -8.05 -0.49
N PRO A 18 0.23 -6.84 -0.79
CA PRO A 18 1.62 -6.47 -0.60
C PRO A 18 2.16 -6.60 0.81
N ILE A 19 1.35 -6.67 1.87
CA ILE A 19 1.85 -6.96 3.23
C ILE A 19 2.66 -8.28 3.22
N ALA A 20 2.25 -9.26 2.40
CA ALA A 20 3.02 -10.49 2.19
C ALA A 20 4.38 -10.21 1.50
N CYS A 21 4.41 -9.33 0.50
CA CYS A 21 5.66 -8.87 -0.10
C CYS A 21 6.52 -8.00 0.85
N TYR A 22 5.90 -7.20 1.72
CA TYR A 22 6.59 -6.41 2.75
C TYR A 22 7.35 -7.32 3.71
N ASN A 23 6.73 -8.43 4.13
CA ASN A 23 7.38 -9.45 4.96
C ASN A 23 8.56 -10.13 4.25
N GLN A 24 8.45 -10.35 2.94
CA GLN A 24 9.51 -10.97 2.14
C GLN A 24 10.69 -10.03 1.87
N PHE A 25 10.44 -8.75 1.53
CA PHE A 25 11.47 -7.77 1.15
C PHE A 25 11.91 -6.84 2.27
N ARG A 26 11.41 -7.02 3.50
CA ARG A 26 11.77 -6.23 4.69
C ARG A 26 11.54 -4.72 4.53
N TRP A 27 10.44 -4.31 3.89
CA TRP A 27 10.03 -2.89 3.78
C TRP A 27 10.97 -1.99 2.96
N ASN A 28 11.29 -2.40 1.74
CA ASN A 28 12.09 -1.60 0.80
C ASN A 28 11.27 -1.20 -0.45
N THR A 29 11.87 -0.45 -1.36
CA THR A 29 11.23 0.01 -2.60
C THR A 29 10.81 -1.12 -3.54
N GLN A 30 11.39 -2.33 -3.43
CA GLN A 30 10.97 -3.50 -4.21
C GLN A 30 9.58 -3.97 -3.81
N THR A 31 9.10 -3.65 -2.62
CA THR A 31 7.73 -4.02 -2.24
C THR A 31 6.67 -3.36 -3.12
N LEU A 32 6.99 -2.19 -3.70
CA LEU A 32 6.14 -1.51 -4.68
C LEU A 32 5.99 -2.28 -5.99
N SER A 33 6.92 -3.19 -6.30
CA SER A 33 6.83 -4.05 -7.49
C SER A 33 5.70 -5.08 -7.38
N CYS A 34 5.22 -5.34 -6.17
CA CYS A 34 4.11 -6.25 -5.93
C CYS A 34 2.73 -5.63 -6.17
N ILE A 35 2.66 -4.31 -6.43
CA ILE A 35 1.42 -3.61 -6.77
C ILE A 35 1.41 -3.35 -8.27
N LYS A 36 0.31 -3.71 -8.92
CA LYS A 36 0.14 -3.47 -10.35
C LYS A 36 -0.14 -2.01 -10.65
N GLY A 37 0.47 -1.53 -11.74
CA GLY A 37 0.28 -0.19 -12.26
C GLY A 37 1.60 0.57 -12.43
N THR A 38 1.48 1.76 -12.98
CA THR A 38 2.50 2.80 -13.01
C THR A 38 2.80 3.32 -11.61
N ASP A 39 3.90 4.04 -11.45
CA ASP A 39 4.26 4.62 -10.15
C ASP A 39 3.22 5.64 -9.65
N ALA A 40 2.55 6.34 -10.56
CA ALA A 40 1.45 7.25 -10.22
C ALA A 40 0.21 6.50 -9.69
N GLU A 41 -0.17 5.41 -10.35
CA GLU A 41 -1.31 4.56 -9.91
C GLU A 41 -0.99 3.89 -8.57
N LYS A 42 0.22 3.37 -8.39
CA LYS A 42 0.67 2.79 -7.12
C LYS A 42 0.56 3.80 -5.99
N LYS A 43 1.05 5.03 -6.20
CA LYS A 43 0.92 6.13 -5.23
C LYS A 43 -0.53 6.41 -4.86
N ALA A 44 -1.40 6.57 -5.85
CA ALA A 44 -2.82 6.84 -5.63
C ALA A 44 -3.49 5.73 -4.81
N LYS A 45 -3.25 4.46 -5.17
CA LYS A 45 -3.76 3.29 -4.43
C LYS A 45 -3.26 3.28 -2.99
N PHE A 46 -1.97 3.53 -2.74
CA PHE A 46 -1.42 3.60 -1.39
C PHE A 46 -2.06 4.69 -0.53
N CYS A 47 -2.24 5.90 -1.07
CA CYS A 47 -2.78 7.00 -0.28
C CYS A 47 -4.25 6.80 0.05
N LYS A 48 -5.00 6.24 -0.91
CA LYS A 48 -6.39 5.85 -0.70
C LYS A 48 -6.53 4.79 0.40
N CYS A 49 -5.62 3.81 0.39
CA CYS A 49 -5.65 2.67 1.31
C CYS A 49 -4.79 2.85 2.56
N ALA A 50 -4.16 4.02 2.76
CA ALA A 50 -3.24 4.28 3.87
C ALA A 50 -3.88 4.02 5.23
N LYS A 51 -5.18 4.30 5.38
CA LYS A 51 -5.91 4.02 6.62
C LYS A 51 -6.12 2.53 6.91
N CYS A 52 -5.92 1.67 5.90
CA CYS A 52 -6.25 0.24 5.88
C CYS A 52 -5.01 -0.66 5.97
N ILE A 53 -3.86 -0.13 5.58
CA ILE A 53 -2.56 -0.79 5.67
C ILE A 53 -1.88 -0.32 6.94
N GLY A 54 -1.53 -1.24 7.84
CA GLY A 54 -1.13 -0.89 9.22
C GLY A 54 -0.05 0.20 9.31
N THR A 55 0.04 0.82 10.49
CA THR A 55 0.91 2.00 10.79
C THR A 55 2.33 1.97 10.20
N PRO A 56 3.07 0.85 10.20
CA PRO A 56 4.42 0.81 9.61
C PRO A 56 4.44 1.12 8.11
N MET A 57 3.40 0.70 7.38
CA MET A 57 3.29 0.87 5.93
C MET A 57 2.98 2.31 5.59
N VAL A 58 2.04 2.93 6.32
CA VAL A 58 1.76 4.36 6.25
C VAL A 58 3.02 5.18 6.51
N THR A 59 3.75 4.85 7.58
CA THR A 59 4.98 5.55 7.94
C THR A 59 6.02 5.46 6.82
N TRP A 60 6.15 4.29 6.18
CA TRP A 60 7.09 4.09 5.09
C TRP A 60 6.69 4.87 3.83
N VAL A 61 5.43 4.83 3.40
CA VAL A 61 4.99 5.55 2.20
C VAL A 61 5.08 7.07 2.40
N THR A 62 4.73 7.57 3.58
CA THR A 62 4.85 8.99 3.92
C THR A 62 6.31 9.45 3.96
N ARG A 63 7.22 8.66 4.53
CA ARG A 63 8.67 8.99 4.52
C ARG A 63 9.27 9.04 3.13
N ASN A 64 8.67 8.34 2.16
CA ASN A 64 9.16 8.25 0.79
C ASN A 64 8.38 9.15 -0.19
N ASN A 65 7.52 10.06 0.28
CA ASN A 65 6.68 10.93 -0.57
C ASN A 65 5.85 10.14 -1.61
N TYR A 66 5.32 8.99 -1.19
CA TYR A 66 4.29 8.27 -1.95
C TYR A 66 2.90 8.82 -1.64
N CYS A 67 2.75 9.27 -0.40
CA CYS A 67 1.69 10.06 0.21
C CYS A 67 2.39 11.07 1.14
#